data_AF-A0AAU0MPQ6-F1
#
_entry.id   AF-A0AAU0MPQ6-F1
#
_cell.length_a   1.000
_cell.length_b   1.000
_cell.length_c   1.000
_cell.angle_alpha   90.00
_cell.angle_beta   90.00
_cell.angle_gamma   90.00
#
_symmetry.space_group_name_H-M   'P 1'
#
loop_
_entity.id
_entity.type
_entity.pdbx_description
1 polymer ?
#
loop_
_entity_poly.entity_id
_entity_poly.type
_entity_poly.pdbx_seq_one_letter_code
_entity_poly.pdbx_strand_id
1 'polypeptide(L)'
;MESTPTLVQYLTLTAAVIAAVATLLNYAQTGWHKVATNRIDWIERLRSRITDVVTLMVKLEHSKSDTYPDGDPKVGRELYQSVIYVTLLLNPKEHKELLEVLHQVAEIDEPMPSRQASAMDLVWRTQLVLRHEWLKSKAELKNWWKRKPKFLSRSWHQEAWALANEIEGKK
;
A
#
# COMPACT_ATOMS: atom_id res chain seq x y z
N MET A 1 -46.17 -29.20 -22.44
CA MET A 1 -46.67 -27.86 -22.07
C MET A 1 -45.50 -27.12 -21.47
N GLU A 2 -44.79 -26.33 -22.28
CA GLU A 2 -43.70 -25.48 -21.82
C GLU A 2 -44.30 -24.25 -21.14
N SER A 3 -44.09 -24.11 -19.83
CA SER A 3 -44.52 -22.94 -19.08
C SER A 3 -43.72 -21.72 -19.52
N THR A 4 -44.33 -20.82 -20.28
CA THR A 4 -43.73 -19.52 -20.62
C THR A 4 -43.48 -18.74 -19.33
N PRO A 5 -42.23 -18.31 -19.06
CA PRO A 5 -41.93 -17.56 -17.86
C PRO A 5 -42.73 -16.26 -17.83
N THR A 6 -43.33 -15.94 -16.68
CA THR A 6 -44.13 -14.72 -16.53
C THR A 6 -43.21 -13.49 -16.54
N LEU A 7 -43.74 -12.34 -16.94
CA LEU A 7 -43.00 -11.06 -17.00
C LEU A 7 -42.35 -10.71 -15.63
N VAL A 8 -42.98 -11.14 -14.53
CA VAL A 8 -42.47 -11.05 -13.16
C VAL A 8 -41.22 -11.92 -12.94
N GLN A 9 -41.16 -13.11 -13.52
CA GLN A 9 -39.97 -13.98 -13.46
C GLN A 9 -38.80 -13.38 -14.24
N TYR A 10 -39.05 -12.72 -15.38
CA TYR A 10 -38.01 -12.01 -16.11
C TYR A 10 -37.48 -10.78 -15.35
N LEU A 11 -38.36 -10.00 -14.73
CA LEU A 11 -37.99 -8.82 -13.93
C LEU A 11 -37.20 -9.21 -12.67
N THR A 12 -37.60 -10.29 -11.99
CA THR A 12 -36.87 -10.78 -10.81
C THR A 12 -35.50 -11.36 -11.18
N LEU A 13 -35.39 -12.06 -12.32
CA LEU A 13 -34.11 -12.57 -12.81
C LEU A 13 -33.16 -11.42 -13.19
N THR A 14 -33.65 -10.39 -13.88
CA THR A 14 -32.84 -9.21 -14.24
C THR A 14 -32.41 -8.41 -13.02
N ALA A 15 -33.30 -8.18 -12.04
CA ALA A 15 -32.95 -7.53 -10.79
C ALA A 15 -31.88 -8.30 -10.00
N ALA A 16 -31.98 -9.63 -9.95
CA ALA A 16 -30.99 -10.49 -9.30
C ALA A 16 -29.61 -10.43 -9.99
N VAL A 17 -29.58 -10.42 -11.33
CA VAL A 17 -28.34 -10.25 -12.10
C VAL A 17 -27.71 -8.87 -11.85
N ILE A 18 -28.51 -7.81 -11.82
CA ILE A 18 -28.05 -6.44 -11.52
C ILE A 18 -27.45 -6.37 -10.11
N ALA A 19 -28.12 -6.95 -9.11
CA ALA A 19 -27.64 -6.99 -7.73
C ALA A 19 -26.34 -7.80 -7.60
N ALA A 20 -26.22 -8.94 -8.27
CA ALA A 20 -25.02 -9.76 -8.27
C ALA A 20 -23.82 -9.02 -8.89
N VAL A 21 -24.04 -8.34 -10.03
CA VAL A 21 -23.02 -7.52 -10.70
C VAL A 21 -22.61 -6.33 -9.83
N ALA A 22 -23.55 -5.63 -9.20
CA ALA A 22 -23.27 -4.53 -8.28
C ALA A 22 -22.47 -5.00 -7.05
N THR A 23 -22.79 -6.19 -6.53
CA THR A 23 -22.08 -6.78 -5.38
C THR A 23 -20.65 -7.17 -5.77
N LEU A 24 -20.45 -7.81 -6.93
CA LEU A 24 -19.12 -8.12 -7.47
C LEU A 24 -18.27 -6.86 -7.71
N LEU A 25 -18.90 -5.80 -8.22
CA LEU A 25 -18.23 -4.51 -8.43
C LEU A 25 -17.87 -3.84 -7.10
N ASN A 26 -18.75 -3.86 -6.10
CA ASN A 26 -18.44 -3.34 -4.76
C ASN A 26 -17.33 -4.15 -4.07
N TYR A 27 -17.31 -5.47 -4.25
CA TYR A 27 -16.25 -6.33 -3.72
C TYR A 27 -14.90 -6.05 -4.39
N ALA A 28 -14.90 -5.86 -5.71
CA ALA A 28 -13.72 -5.40 -6.41
C ALA A 28 -13.29 -4.01 -5.91
N GLN A 29 -14.21 -3.04 -5.82
CA GLN A 29 -13.93 -1.66 -5.38
C GLN A 29 -13.32 -1.59 -3.97
N THR A 30 -13.84 -2.38 -3.03
CA THR A 30 -13.29 -2.49 -1.67
C THR A 30 -11.89 -3.12 -1.69
N GLY A 31 -11.64 -4.09 -2.57
CA GLY A 31 -10.32 -4.69 -2.77
C GLY A 31 -9.24 -3.69 -3.18
N TRP A 32 -9.47 -2.88 -4.24
CA TRP A 32 -8.48 -1.93 -4.75
C TRP A 32 -8.15 -0.79 -3.78
N HIS A 33 -9.18 -0.22 -3.13
CA HIS A 33 -8.96 0.79 -2.09
C HIS A 33 -8.18 0.21 -0.91
N LYS A 34 -8.52 -1.00 -0.48
CA LYS A 34 -7.80 -1.68 0.61
C LYS A 34 -6.34 -1.95 0.26
N VAL A 35 -6.03 -2.32 -0.99
CA VAL A 35 -4.64 -2.49 -1.44
C VAL A 35 -3.87 -1.17 -1.39
N ALA A 36 -4.45 -0.09 -1.91
CA ALA A 36 -3.81 1.24 -1.87
C ALA A 36 -3.60 1.73 -0.43
N THR A 37 -4.61 1.58 0.45
CA THR A 37 -4.50 1.92 1.87
C THR A 37 -3.42 1.09 2.56
N ASN A 38 -3.40 -0.23 2.36
CA ASN A 38 -2.36 -1.09 2.92
C ASN A 38 -0.95 -0.67 2.45
N ARG A 39 -0.80 -0.25 1.19
CA ARG A 39 0.48 0.23 0.65
C ARG A 39 0.90 1.55 1.30
N ILE A 40 -0.05 2.46 1.53
CA ILE A 40 0.21 3.73 2.26
C ILE A 40 0.61 3.45 3.71
N ASP A 41 -0.10 2.58 4.42
CA ASP A 41 0.23 2.19 5.79
C ASP A 41 1.60 1.49 5.88
N TRP A 42 1.97 0.75 4.84
CA TRP A 42 3.29 0.14 4.71
C TRP A 42 4.38 1.20 4.48
N ILE A 43 4.14 2.20 3.61
CA ILE A 43 5.05 3.35 3.38
C ILE A 43 5.32 4.09 4.70
N GLU A 44 4.28 4.42 5.47
CA GLU A 44 4.43 5.16 6.72
C GLU A 44 5.15 4.34 7.80
N ARG A 45 4.84 3.04 7.91
CA ARG A 45 5.58 2.13 8.81
C ARG A 45 7.06 2.04 8.43
N LEU A 46 7.37 1.89 7.14
CA LEU A 46 8.74 1.84 6.66
C LEU A 46 9.49 3.15 6.97
N ARG A 47 8.87 4.30 6.70
CA ARG A 47 9.44 5.61 7.02
C ARG A 47 9.76 5.74 8.51
N SER A 48 8.80 5.42 9.38
CA SER A 48 8.99 5.49 10.83
C SER A 48 10.15 4.61 11.29
N ARG A 49 10.24 3.36 10.80
CA ARG A 49 11.29 2.42 11.21
C ARG A 49 12.67 2.81 10.71
N ILE A 50 12.78 3.38 9.52
CA ILE A 50 14.05 3.92 9.03
C ILE A 50 14.50 5.12 9.88
N THR A 51 13.58 5.99 10.30
CA THR A 51 13.91 7.07 11.25
C THR A 51 14.41 6.53 12.59
N ASP A 52 13.80 5.46 13.11
CA ASP A 52 14.27 4.79 14.33
C ASP A 52 15.71 4.28 14.14
N VAL A 53 16.00 3.60 13.02
CA VAL A 53 17.35 3.09 12.68
C VAL A 53 18.36 4.25 12.64
N VAL A 54 18.07 5.33 11.90
CA VAL A 54 18.97 6.49 11.80
C VAL A 54 19.21 7.12 13.18
N THR A 55 18.16 7.24 13.99
CA THR A 55 18.26 7.80 15.34
C THR A 55 19.14 6.92 16.25
N LEU A 56 19.00 5.60 16.14
CA LEU A 56 19.82 4.63 16.87
C LEU A 56 21.28 4.65 16.41
N MET A 57 21.54 4.80 15.10
CA MET A 57 22.90 4.99 14.59
C MET A 57 23.56 6.22 15.19
N VAL A 58 22.84 7.35 15.23
CA VAL A 58 23.32 8.61 15.83
C VAL A 58 23.52 8.45 17.34
N LYS A 59 22.58 7.81 18.05
CA LYS A 59 22.67 7.57 19.50
C LYS A 59 23.85 6.67 19.84
N LEU A 60 24.10 5.63 19.04
CA LEU A 60 25.22 4.72 19.21
C LEU A 60 26.55 5.49 19.08
N GLU A 61 26.63 6.39 18.12
CA GLU A 61 27.80 7.27 17.96
C GLU A 61 28.03 8.15 19.19
N HIS A 62 26.99 8.82 19.68
CA HIS A 62 27.10 9.70 20.86
C HIS A 62 27.35 8.95 22.17
N SER A 63 27.14 7.63 22.19
CA SER A 63 27.38 6.78 23.36
C SER A 63 28.82 6.26 23.45
N LYS A 64 29.67 6.59 22.47
CA LYS A 64 31.09 6.22 22.50
C LYS A 64 31.83 6.92 23.63
N SER A 65 32.65 6.16 24.33
CA SER A 65 33.46 6.64 25.46
C SER A 65 34.68 5.75 25.64
N ASP A 66 35.62 6.13 26.51
CA ASP A 66 36.78 5.29 26.83
C ASP A 66 36.40 3.90 27.35
N THR A 67 35.23 3.77 27.99
CA THR A 67 34.68 2.48 28.46
C THR A 67 34.00 1.68 27.35
N TYR A 68 33.46 2.37 26.34
CA TYR A 68 32.70 1.80 25.24
C TYR A 68 33.16 2.44 23.92
N PRO A 69 34.32 2.03 23.37
CA PRO A 69 34.86 2.65 22.16
C PRO A 69 33.94 2.48 20.93
N ASP A 70 33.16 1.39 20.91
CA ASP A 70 32.20 1.08 19.84
C ASP A 70 30.77 1.58 20.11
N GLY A 71 30.57 2.23 21.26
CA GLY A 71 29.29 2.72 21.76
C GLY A 71 28.59 1.74 22.72
N ASP A 72 27.49 2.20 23.31
CA ASP A 72 26.70 1.43 24.28
C ASP A 72 26.15 0.15 23.62
N PRO A 73 26.52 -1.05 24.12
CA PRO A 73 26.08 -2.32 23.56
C PRO A 73 24.56 -2.50 23.61
N LYS A 74 23.86 -1.81 24.51
CA LYS A 74 22.40 -1.79 24.53
C LYS A 74 21.85 -1.10 23.28
N VAL A 75 22.42 0.05 22.90
CA VAL A 75 22.01 0.78 21.70
C VAL A 75 22.36 -0.01 20.43
N GLY A 76 23.50 -0.70 20.41
CA GLY A 76 23.87 -1.61 19.32
C GLY A 76 22.85 -2.74 19.11
N ARG A 77 22.34 -3.35 20.20
CA ARG A 77 21.27 -4.36 20.11
C ARG A 77 19.95 -3.78 19.62
N GLU A 78 19.55 -2.61 20.10
CA GLU A 78 18.34 -1.90 19.66
C GLU A 78 18.41 -1.57 18.15
N LEU A 79 19.57 -1.13 17.68
CA LEU A 79 19.85 -0.87 16.27
C LEU A 79 19.68 -2.13 15.42
N TYR A 80 20.35 -3.23 15.81
CA TYR A 80 20.28 -4.51 15.10
C TYR A 80 18.83 -5.03 14.99
N GLN A 81 18.06 -4.98 16.09
CA GLN A 81 16.66 -5.36 16.07
C GLN A 81 15.82 -4.49 15.13
N SER A 82 16.07 -3.18 15.12
CA SER A 82 15.37 -2.24 14.24
C SER A 82 15.66 -2.53 12.77
N VAL A 83 16.92 -2.87 12.43
CA VAL A 83 17.31 -3.29 11.08
C VAL A 83 16.58 -4.57 10.65
N ILE A 84 16.44 -5.57 11.53
CA ILE A 84 15.67 -6.80 11.23
C ILE A 84 14.20 -6.45 10.95
N TYR A 85 13.58 -5.59 11.76
CA TYR A 85 12.19 -5.21 11.53
C TYR A 85 11.97 -4.49 10.20
N VAL A 86 12.89 -3.59 9.82
CA VAL A 86 12.85 -2.95 8.50
C VAL A 86 12.99 -4.01 7.40
N THR A 87 13.92 -4.94 7.55
CA THR A 87 14.16 -6.03 6.59
C THR A 87 12.90 -6.88 6.36
N LEU A 88 12.13 -7.17 7.41
CA LEU A 88 10.86 -7.91 7.32
C LEU A 88 9.75 -7.13 6.59
N LEU A 89 9.82 -5.80 6.57
CA LEU A 89 8.87 -4.98 5.80
C LEU A 89 9.20 -4.97 4.31
N LEU A 90 10.44 -5.30 3.91
CA LEU A 90 10.89 -5.19 2.53
C LEU A 90 10.68 -6.50 1.76
N ASN A 91 10.34 -6.38 0.48
CA ASN A 91 10.34 -7.50 -0.44
C ASN A 91 11.75 -7.71 -1.01
N PRO A 92 12.42 -8.85 -0.77
CA PRO A 92 13.78 -9.10 -1.25
C PRO A 92 13.92 -9.09 -2.77
N LYS A 93 12.83 -9.32 -3.51
CA LYS A 93 12.84 -9.29 -4.97
C LYS A 93 12.79 -7.86 -5.53
N GLU A 94 12.19 -6.93 -4.80
CA GLU A 94 11.95 -5.56 -5.26
C GLU A 94 12.88 -4.53 -4.63
N HIS A 95 13.39 -4.77 -3.41
CA HIS A 95 14.09 -3.76 -2.61
C HIS A 95 15.54 -4.16 -2.27
N LYS A 96 16.23 -4.85 -3.19
CA LYS A 96 17.59 -5.36 -2.98
C LYS A 96 18.58 -4.30 -2.51
N GLU A 97 18.58 -3.15 -3.19
CA GLU A 97 19.51 -2.05 -2.89
C GLU A 97 19.34 -1.49 -1.47
N LEU A 98 18.11 -1.45 -0.95
CA LEU A 98 17.85 -0.98 0.41
C LEU A 98 18.26 -2.05 1.44
N LEU A 99 18.09 -3.33 1.11
CA LEU A 99 18.51 -4.45 1.96
C LEU A 99 20.04 -4.54 2.09
N GLU A 100 20.78 -4.27 1.02
CA GLU A 100 22.25 -4.23 1.04
C GLU A 100 22.76 -3.19 2.04
N VAL A 101 22.20 -1.98 2.04
CA VAL A 101 22.59 -0.93 2.99
C VAL A 101 22.18 -1.29 4.40
N LEU A 102 21.01 -1.90 4.60
CA LEU A 102 20.59 -2.36 5.93
C LEU A 102 21.54 -3.42 6.50
N HIS A 103 22.04 -4.34 5.66
CA HIS A 103 23.05 -5.31 6.10
C HIS A 103 24.36 -4.63 6.49
N GLN A 104 24.83 -3.65 5.72
CA GLN A 104 26.01 -2.85 6.08
C GLN A 104 25.81 -2.11 7.40
N VAL A 105 24.62 -1.56 7.66
CA VAL A 105 24.29 -0.91 8.93
C VAL A 105 24.26 -1.89 10.11
N ALA A 106 23.91 -3.16 9.87
CA ALA A 106 23.96 -4.20 10.89
C ALA A 106 25.38 -4.68 11.21
N GLU A 107 26.33 -4.46 10.31
CA GLU A 107 27.75 -4.74 10.52
C GLU A 107 28.37 -3.58 11.34
N ILE A 108 28.40 -3.77 12.66
CA ILE A 108 28.76 -2.74 13.65
C ILE A 108 30.26 -2.34 13.57
N ASP A 109 31.10 -3.06 12.83
CA ASP A 109 32.56 -2.85 12.85
C ASP A 109 33.05 -1.65 12.02
N GLU A 110 32.15 -0.91 11.37
CA GLU A 110 32.52 0.18 10.47
C GLU A 110 32.83 1.53 11.18
N PRO A 111 33.93 2.22 10.80
CA PRO A 111 34.40 3.47 11.43
C PRO A 111 33.52 4.72 11.15
N MET A 112 33.62 5.73 12.02
CA MET A 112 32.74 6.91 12.13
C MET A 112 32.33 7.63 10.81
N PRO A 113 33.22 7.92 9.83
CA PRO A 113 32.82 8.58 8.60
C PRO A 113 31.89 7.71 7.73
N SER A 114 32.04 6.39 7.79
CA SER A 114 31.22 5.49 7.00
C SER A 114 29.81 5.38 7.60
N ARG A 115 29.63 5.46 8.93
CA ARG A 115 28.28 5.39 9.53
C ARG A 115 27.37 6.57 9.17
N GLN A 116 27.89 7.81 9.15
CA GLN A 116 27.10 8.97 8.68
C GLN A 116 26.79 8.86 7.19
N ALA A 117 27.75 8.40 6.39
CA ALA A 117 27.52 8.13 4.96
C ALA A 117 26.47 7.03 4.76
N SER A 118 26.52 5.94 5.52
CA SER A 118 25.55 4.85 5.51
C SER A 118 24.17 5.29 5.97
N ALA A 119 24.07 6.20 6.95
CA ALA A 119 22.79 6.79 7.34
C ALA A 119 22.18 7.64 6.21
N MET A 120 23.01 8.42 5.50
CA MET A 120 22.55 9.21 4.35
C MET A 120 22.17 8.32 3.16
N ASP A 121 22.94 7.27 2.87
CA ASP A 121 22.60 6.30 1.82
C ASP A 121 21.31 5.55 2.17
N LEU A 122 21.13 5.15 3.44
CA LEU A 122 19.91 4.52 3.92
C LEU A 122 18.69 5.42 3.72
N VAL A 123 18.79 6.70 4.07
CA VAL A 123 17.73 7.69 3.86
C VAL A 123 17.45 7.83 2.36
N TRP A 124 18.48 8.01 1.54
CA TRP A 124 18.33 8.18 0.10
C TRP A 124 17.64 6.98 -0.57
N ARG A 125 18.12 5.76 -0.33
CA ARG A 125 17.54 4.52 -0.88
C ARG A 125 16.12 4.29 -0.38
N THR A 126 15.86 4.63 0.89
CA THR A 126 14.49 4.61 1.43
C THR A 126 13.60 5.58 0.65
N GLN A 127 14.03 6.81 0.39
CA GLN A 127 13.23 7.78 -0.38
C GLN A 127 12.95 7.31 -1.81
N LEU A 128 13.89 6.62 -2.46
CA LEU A 128 13.66 6.02 -3.78
C LEU A 128 12.57 4.95 -3.73
N VAL A 129 12.64 4.03 -2.76
CA VAL A 129 11.60 3.00 -2.55
C VAL A 129 10.25 3.63 -2.23
N LEU A 130 10.19 4.57 -1.28
CA LEU A 130 8.94 5.23 -0.89
C LEU A 130 8.33 5.99 -2.08
N ARG A 131 9.14 6.67 -2.90
CA ARG A 131 8.67 7.39 -4.09
C ARG A 131 8.11 6.43 -5.13
N HIS A 132 8.79 5.32 -5.41
CA HIS A 132 8.34 4.31 -6.36
C HIS A 132 7.00 3.69 -5.93
N GLU A 133 6.91 3.30 -4.66
CA GLU A 133 5.72 2.68 -4.09
C GLU A 133 4.54 3.65 -3.98
N TRP A 134 4.82 4.93 -3.72
CA TRP A 134 3.82 5.99 -3.78
C TRP A 134 3.28 6.20 -5.21
N LEU A 135 4.15 6.15 -6.22
CA LEU A 135 3.72 6.24 -7.62
C LEU A 135 2.87 5.04 -8.04
N LYS A 136 3.22 3.82 -7.59
CA LYS A 136 2.37 2.62 -7.77
C LYS A 136 0.99 2.82 -7.12
N SER A 137 0.95 3.26 -5.86
CA SER A 137 -0.32 3.55 -5.16
C SER A 137 -1.17 4.59 -5.90
N LYS A 138 -0.55 5.69 -6.37
CA LYS A 138 -1.22 6.70 -7.19
C LYS A 138 -1.74 6.13 -8.51
N ALA A 139 -0.98 5.25 -9.17
CA ALA A 139 -1.40 4.61 -10.40
C ALA A 139 -2.56 3.64 -10.18
N GLU A 140 -2.54 2.86 -9.10
CA GLU A 140 -3.64 1.98 -8.66
C GLU A 140 -4.91 2.80 -8.43
N LEU A 141 -4.82 3.90 -7.69
CA LEU A 141 -5.94 4.84 -7.46
C LEU A 141 -6.40 5.54 -8.74
N LYS A 142 -5.50 6.00 -9.61
CA LYS A 142 -5.85 6.69 -10.87
C LYS A 142 -6.48 5.74 -11.89
N ASN A 143 -5.97 4.51 -11.99
CA ASN A 143 -6.56 3.48 -12.84
C ASN A 143 -7.96 3.09 -12.33
N TRP A 144 -8.18 3.10 -11.02
CA TRP A 144 -9.52 3.00 -10.45
C TRP A 144 -10.44 4.13 -10.94
N TRP A 145 -10.01 5.39 -10.89
CA TRP A 145 -10.79 6.52 -11.40
C TRP A 145 -11.12 6.41 -12.89
N LYS A 146 -10.20 5.89 -13.71
CA LYS A 146 -10.41 5.67 -15.16
C LYS A 146 -11.31 4.46 -15.47
N ARG A 147 -11.24 3.42 -14.63
CA ARG A 147 -12.06 2.20 -14.74
C ARG A 147 -13.39 2.33 -14.00
N LYS A 148 -13.73 3.52 -13.47
CA LYS A 148 -15.08 3.77 -12.97
C LYS A 148 -16.06 3.34 -14.05
N PRO A 149 -16.92 2.36 -13.75
CA PRO A 149 -17.75 1.78 -14.76
C PRO A 149 -18.75 2.90 -15.17
N LYS A 150 -18.79 3.26 -16.47
CA LYS A 150 -19.54 4.43 -17.02
C LYS A 150 -21.04 4.45 -16.65
N PHE A 151 -21.55 3.35 -16.10
CA PHE A 151 -22.91 3.19 -15.57
C PHE A 151 -23.23 4.11 -14.37
N LEU A 152 -22.22 4.72 -13.73
CA LEU A 152 -22.43 5.81 -12.74
C LEU A 152 -22.48 7.21 -13.38
N SER A 153 -22.29 7.32 -14.69
CA SER A 153 -22.58 8.57 -15.40
C SER A 153 -24.10 8.68 -15.58
N ARG A 154 -24.62 9.91 -15.41
CA ARG A 154 -26.05 10.26 -15.33
C ARG A 154 -26.98 9.64 -16.39
N SER A 155 -26.46 9.13 -17.52
CA SER A 155 -27.27 8.59 -18.61
C SER A 155 -28.04 7.32 -18.24
N TRP A 156 -27.46 6.41 -17.44
CA TRP A 156 -28.13 5.14 -17.09
C TRP A 156 -29.30 5.33 -16.11
N HIS A 157 -29.17 6.28 -15.17
CA HIS A 157 -30.30 6.64 -14.30
C HIS A 157 -31.42 7.28 -15.10
N GLN A 158 -31.10 8.09 -16.12
CA GLN A 158 -32.09 8.70 -17.00
C GLN A 158 -32.75 7.67 -17.93
N GLU A 159 -31.99 6.73 -18.50
CA GLU A 159 -32.53 5.65 -19.33
C GLU A 159 -33.37 4.67 -18.52
N ALA A 160 -32.96 4.31 -17.30
CA ALA A 160 -33.75 3.47 -16.40
C ALA A 160 -35.04 4.15 -15.92
N TRP A 161 -34.98 5.46 -15.62
CA TRP A 161 -36.17 6.26 -15.31
C TRP A 161 -37.10 6.45 -16.51
N ALA A 162 -36.56 6.63 -17.72
CA ALA A 162 -37.33 6.74 -18.94
C ALA A 162 -38.05 5.42 -19.27
N LEU A 163 -37.35 4.29 -19.14
CA LEU A 163 -37.94 2.95 -19.28
C LEU A 163 -39.03 2.68 -18.24
N ALA A 164 -38.82 3.07 -16.98
CA ALA A 164 -39.83 2.93 -15.93
C ALA A 164 -41.10 3.76 -16.22
N ASN A 165 -40.92 5.02 -16.66
CA ASN A 165 -42.04 5.90 -17.01
C ASN A 165 -42.77 5.45 -18.29
N GLU A 166 -42.07 4.86 -19.27
CA GLU A 166 -42.69 4.33 -20.48
C GLU A 166 -43.54 3.07 -20.19
N ILE A 167 -43.14 2.28 -19.18
CA ILE A 167 -43.90 1.11 -18.71
C ILE A 167 -45.12 1.55 -17.89
N GLU A 168 -45.01 2.60 -17.08
CA GLU A 168 -46.15 3.15 -16.32
C GLU A 168 -47.14 3.95 -17.17
N GLY A 169 -46.69 4.55 -18.28
CA GLY A 169 -47.50 5.36 -19.19
C GLY A 169 -48.25 4.60 -20.30
N LYS A 170 -48.01 3.29 -20.46
CA LYS A 170 -48.79 2.42 -21.35
C LYS A 170 -49.90 1.72 -20.56
N LYS A 171 -50.96 2.47 -20.25
CA LYS A 171 -52.28 1.93 -19.91
C LYS A 171 -53.28 2.33 -20.98
#